data_AF-F3QYZ9-F1
#
_entry.id   AF-F3QYZ9-F1
#
_cell.length_a   1.000
_cell.length_b   1.000
_cell.length_c   1.000
_cell.angle_alpha   90.00
_cell.angle_beta   90.00
_cell.angle_gamma   90.00
#
_symmetry.space_group_name_H-M   'P 1'
#
loop_
_entity.id
_entity.type
_entity.pdbx_description
1 polymer ?
#
loop_
_entity_poly.entity_id
_entity_poly.type
_entity_poly.pdbx_seq_one_letter_code
_entity_poly.pdbx_strand_id
1 'polypeptide(L)'
;MYLKKQTLKKMDVVICMSLKDCWFFRKNLYFIKKNINPNHIYVLTDKRNFNYIPNVGSLITCVDENEVVDNLTFSVCKSIVEKYLTTQAFGWYYQQLLKLGFALSRYAKDEYLVWDSDTVPLSELNFKDEEGHDLVLVKKERHVPYFDTIDGLFHAPKKAPYSFISEHMLFNVSIVKEMLSLIEEKSQFKLPWFEQCIAARKEDVIQVFSEFETYGTFCYNYHPGKLKV
;
A
#
# COMPACT_ATOMS: atom_id res chain seq x y z
N MET A 1 31.24 -20.26 -15.84
CA MET A 1 30.95 -19.66 -14.53
C MET A 1 29.45 -19.77 -14.30
N TYR A 2 29.01 -20.76 -13.54
CA TYR A 2 27.58 -20.99 -13.29
C TYR A 2 27.06 -19.87 -12.40
N LEU A 3 26.21 -18.99 -12.95
CA LEU A 3 25.40 -18.07 -12.17
C LEU A 3 24.55 -18.93 -11.23
N LYS A 4 24.88 -18.92 -9.93
CA LYS A 4 23.94 -19.40 -8.91
C LYS A 4 22.68 -18.55 -9.10
N LYS A 5 21.60 -19.15 -9.60
CA LYS A 5 20.25 -18.59 -9.45
C LYS A 5 20.07 -18.42 -7.95
N GLN A 6 20.25 -17.20 -7.45
CA GLN A 6 19.82 -16.84 -6.11
C GLN A 6 18.34 -17.18 -6.08
N THR A 7 17.94 -18.10 -5.21
CA THR A 7 16.53 -18.40 -5.00
C THR A 7 15.87 -17.11 -4.53
N LEU A 8 15.16 -16.43 -5.43
CA LEU A 8 14.37 -15.25 -5.11
C LEU A 8 13.49 -15.62 -3.91
N LYS A 9 13.65 -14.89 -2.81
CA LYS A 9 12.82 -15.05 -1.62
C LYS A 9 11.38 -14.78 -2.05
N LYS A 10 10.55 -15.81 -2.08
CA LYS A 10 9.13 -15.65 -2.41
C LYS A 10 8.50 -14.73 -1.37
N MET A 11 7.66 -13.81 -1.83
CA MET A 11 7.04 -12.78 -0.99
C MET A 11 5.54 -12.96 -0.96
N ASP A 12 4.90 -12.54 0.13
CA ASP A 12 3.45 -12.45 0.17
C ASP A 12 3.02 -11.19 -0.59
N VAL A 13 1.95 -11.31 -1.39
CA VAL A 13 1.39 -10.21 -2.19
C VAL A 13 0.04 -9.80 -1.60
N VAL A 14 -0.18 -8.50 -1.46
CA VAL A 14 -1.42 -7.93 -0.92
C VAL A 14 -2.08 -7.09 -2.00
N ILE A 15 -3.34 -7.39 -2.28
CA ILE A 15 -4.11 -6.75 -3.36
C ILE A 15 -5.42 -6.28 -2.75
N CYS A 16 -5.63 -4.96 -2.73
CA CYS A 16 -6.94 -4.39 -2.39
C CYS A 16 -7.79 -4.36 -3.66
N MET A 17 -9.03 -4.83 -3.57
CA MET A 17 -9.89 -4.98 -4.75
C MET A 17 -11.28 -4.46 -4.51
N SER A 18 -11.80 -3.70 -5.48
CA SER A 18 -13.22 -3.37 -5.53
C SER A 18 -13.97 -4.38 -6.42
N LEU A 19 -15.31 -4.34 -6.40
CA LEU A 19 -16.14 -5.24 -7.21
C LEU A 19 -15.82 -5.16 -8.71
N LYS A 20 -15.51 -3.96 -9.24
CA LYS A 20 -15.16 -3.79 -10.67
C LYS A 20 -13.87 -4.54 -11.04
N ASP A 21 -12.94 -4.68 -10.10
CA ASP A 21 -11.62 -5.26 -10.36
C ASP A 21 -11.66 -6.79 -10.27
N CYS A 22 -12.69 -7.36 -9.63
CA CYS A 22 -12.88 -8.81 -9.50
C CYS A 22 -12.93 -9.53 -10.86
N TRP A 23 -13.51 -8.89 -11.87
CA TRP A 23 -13.59 -9.44 -13.24
C TRP A 23 -12.22 -9.49 -13.92
N PHE A 24 -11.40 -8.45 -13.71
CA PHE A 24 -10.05 -8.36 -14.26
C PHE A 24 -9.05 -9.24 -13.50
N PHE A 25 -9.34 -9.55 -12.23
CA PHE A 25 -8.45 -10.28 -11.35
C PHE A 25 -8.00 -11.63 -11.88
N ARG A 26 -8.84 -12.35 -12.64
CA ARG A 26 -8.44 -13.63 -13.27
C ARG A 26 -7.22 -13.47 -14.18
N LYS A 27 -7.19 -12.39 -14.96
CA LYS A 27 -6.07 -12.07 -15.85
C LYS A 27 -4.86 -11.61 -15.03
N ASN A 28 -5.08 -10.72 -14.07
CA ASN A 28 -4.04 -10.25 -13.16
C ASN A 28 -3.35 -11.41 -12.42
N LEU A 29 -4.12 -12.34 -11.86
CA LEU A 29 -3.63 -13.51 -11.13
C LEU A 29 -2.73 -14.40 -11.99
N TYR A 30 -3.04 -14.60 -13.27
CA TYR A 30 -2.18 -15.37 -14.17
C TYR A 30 -0.80 -14.73 -14.30
N PHE A 31 -0.74 -13.42 -14.51
CA PHE A 31 0.52 -12.69 -14.65
C PHE A 31 1.28 -12.60 -13.34
N ILE A 32 0.61 -12.36 -12.22
CA ILE A 32 1.24 -12.37 -10.88
C ILE A 32 1.90 -13.73 -10.61
N LYS A 33 1.18 -14.84 -10.84
CA LYS A 33 1.76 -16.18 -10.66
C LYS A 33 3.00 -16.40 -11.52
N LYS A 34 2.95 -15.95 -12.78
CA LYS A 34 4.02 -16.14 -13.75
C LYS A 34 5.25 -15.29 -13.45
N ASN A 35 5.05 -14.01 -13.12
CA ASN A 35 6.10 -13.00 -13.16
C ASN A 35 6.55 -12.50 -11.78
N ILE A 36 5.75 -12.76 -10.73
CA ILE A 36 6.10 -12.45 -9.33
C ILE A 36 6.41 -13.74 -8.56
N ASN A 37 5.75 -14.86 -8.91
CA ASN A 37 5.88 -16.16 -8.24
C ASN A 37 5.72 -16.04 -6.70
N PRO A 38 4.55 -15.55 -6.22
CA PRO A 38 4.35 -15.23 -4.82
C PRO A 38 4.38 -16.46 -3.92
N ASN A 39 4.72 -16.24 -2.64
CA ASN A 39 4.54 -17.25 -1.60
C ASN A 39 3.05 -17.43 -1.27
N HIS A 40 2.36 -16.32 -1.10
CA HIS A 40 0.92 -16.25 -0.80
C HIS A 40 0.32 -14.98 -1.37
N ILE A 41 -0.99 -14.96 -1.61
CA ILE A 41 -1.71 -13.76 -2.06
C ILE A 41 -2.87 -13.50 -1.09
N TYR A 42 -2.89 -12.31 -0.49
CA TYR A 42 -4.00 -11.80 0.29
C TYR A 42 -4.83 -10.83 -0.56
N VAL A 43 -6.10 -11.16 -0.73
CA VAL A 43 -7.07 -10.30 -1.43
C VAL A 43 -7.93 -9.62 -0.37
N LEU A 44 -7.77 -8.31 -0.24
CA LEU A 44 -8.56 -7.47 0.67
C LEU A 44 -9.74 -6.91 -0.12
N THR A 45 -10.94 -7.35 0.21
CA THR A 45 -12.17 -6.90 -0.48
C THR A 45 -13.38 -7.13 0.43
N ASP A 46 -14.50 -6.49 0.12
CA ASP A 46 -15.76 -6.76 0.79
C ASP A 46 -16.11 -8.26 0.71
N LYS A 47 -16.53 -8.85 1.84
CA LYS A 47 -16.89 -10.27 1.92
C LYS A 47 -17.90 -10.74 0.87
N ARG A 48 -18.77 -9.84 0.39
CA ARG A 48 -19.74 -10.12 -0.68
C ARG A 48 -19.06 -10.46 -2.00
N ASN A 49 -17.82 -10.00 -2.19
CA ASN A 49 -17.05 -10.20 -3.42
C ASN A 49 -16.27 -11.51 -3.45
N PHE A 50 -16.17 -12.25 -2.34
CA PHE A 50 -15.32 -13.46 -2.25
C PHE A 50 -15.67 -14.50 -3.30
N ASN A 51 -16.95 -14.64 -3.65
CA ASN A 51 -17.41 -15.60 -4.66
C ASN A 51 -16.93 -15.28 -6.08
N TYR A 52 -16.44 -14.06 -6.35
CA TYR A 52 -15.85 -13.69 -7.63
C TYR A 52 -14.35 -13.98 -7.70
N ILE A 53 -13.70 -14.22 -6.55
CA ILE A 53 -12.27 -14.50 -6.48
C ILE A 53 -12.03 -15.97 -6.87
N PRO A 54 -11.11 -16.28 -7.82
CA PRO A 54 -10.85 -17.64 -8.24
C PRO A 54 -10.37 -18.52 -7.08
N ASN A 55 -11.02 -19.67 -6.90
CA ASN A 55 -10.55 -20.68 -5.96
C ASN A 55 -9.29 -21.37 -6.53
N VAL A 56 -8.13 -20.98 -6.02
CA VAL A 56 -6.82 -21.54 -6.43
C VAL A 56 -6.14 -22.28 -5.27
N GLY A 57 -6.93 -22.94 -4.43
CA GLY A 57 -6.45 -23.69 -3.28
C GLY A 57 -5.83 -22.79 -2.21
N SER A 58 -4.74 -23.24 -1.60
CA SER A 58 -4.11 -22.55 -0.45
C SER A 58 -3.28 -21.31 -0.83
N LEU A 59 -3.20 -20.92 -2.10
CA LEU A 59 -2.39 -19.78 -2.52
C LEU A 59 -3.04 -18.43 -2.22
N ILE A 60 -4.38 -18.36 -2.22
CA ILE A 60 -5.13 -17.12 -1.99
C ILE A 60 -5.87 -17.21 -0.67
N THR A 61 -5.80 -16.14 0.12
CA THR A 61 -6.72 -15.89 1.23
C THR A 61 -7.49 -14.61 0.95
N CYS A 62 -8.81 -14.71 0.91
CA CYS A 62 -9.68 -13.54 0.93
C CYS A 62 -9.82 -13.06 2.37
N VAL A 63 -9.68 -11.76 2.59
CA VAL A 63 -9.83 -11.12 3.90
C VAL A 63 -10.90 -10.05 3.77
N ASP A 64 -11.87 -10.02 4.69
CA ASP A 64 -12.90 -8.97 4.67
C ASP A 64 -12.19 -7.66 4.96
N GLU A 65 -12.29 -6.72 4.02
CA GLU A 65 -11.65 -5.42 4.13
C GLU A 65 -12.02 -4.70 5.44
N ASN A 66 -13.19 -4.96 6.02
CA ASN A 66 -13.63 -4.36 7.29
C ASN A 66 -13.03 -5.01 8.55
N GLU A 67 -12.26 -6.08 8.40
CA GLU A 67 -11.63 -6.83 9.50
C GLU A 67 -10.09 -6.76 9.46
N VAL A 68 -9.52 -5.97 8.53
CA VAL A 68 -8.06 -5.87 8.35
C VAL A 68 -7.41 -5.04 9.47
N VAL A 69 -8.08 -3.96 9.87
CA VAL A 69 -7.59 -2.99 10.86
C VAL A 69 -8.68 -2.72 11.88
N ASP A 70 -8.33 -2.82 13.16
CA ASP A 70 -9.26 -2.53 14.24
C ASP A 70 -9.80 -1.09 14.15
N ASN A 71 -11.11 -0.94 14.33
CA ASN A 71 -11.85 0.33 14.30
C ASN A 71 -11.85 1.08 12.94
N LEU A 72 -11.29 0.48 11.88
CA LEU A 72 -11.33 1.04 10.53
C LEU A 72 -12.17 0.13 9.62
N THR A 73 -13.37 0.60 9.30
CA THR A 73 -14.27 -0.03 8.31
C THR A 73 -14.50 0.91 7.14
N PHE A 74 -15.12 0.41 6.06
CA PHE A 74 -15.52 1.25 4.93
C PHE A 74 -16.43 2.41 5.37
N SER A 75 -17.36 2.17 6.30
CA SER A 75 -18.25 3.24 6.78
C SER A 75 -17.49 4.30 7.58
N VAL A 76 -16.54 3.89 8.42
CA VAL A 76 -15.68 4.81 9.18
C VAL A 76 -14.83 5.65 8.23
N CYS A 77 -14.16 5.00 7.26
CA CYS A 77 -13.38 5.70 6.23
C CYS A 77 -14.25 6.70 5.46
N LYS A 78 -15.45 6.29 5.05
CA LYS A 78 -16.40 7.18 4.36
C LYS A 78 -16.74 8.41 5.20
N SER A 79 -17.09 8.22 6.47
CA SER A 79 -17.43 9.34 7.38
C SER A 79 -16.26 10.30 7.58
N ILE A 80 -15.03 9.79 7.66
CA ILE A 80 -13.82 10.62 7.75
C ILE A 80 -13.63 11.43 6.46
N VAL A 81 -13.71 10.78 5.29
CA VAL A 81 -13.58 11.47 4.00
C VAL A 81 -14.64 12.56 3.85
N GLU A 82 -15.91 12.28 4.18
CA GLU A 82 -17.01 13.27 4.12
C GLU A 82 -16.82 14.43 5.10
N LYS A 83 -16.17 14.19 6.25
CA LYS A 83 -15.89 15.21 7.26
C LYS A 83 -14.81 16.20 6.81
N TYR A 84 -13.78 15.73 6.11
CA TYR A 84 -12.59 16.52 5.81
C TYR A 84 -12.48 16.96 4.35
N LEU A 85 -13.04 16.20 3.41
CA LEU A 85 -12.83 16.37 1.97
C LEU A 85 -14.14 16.49 1.19
N THR A 86 -14.09 17.22 0.08
CA THR A 86 -15.21 17.37 -0.85
C THR A 86 -15.08 16.36 -2.01
N THR A 87 -15.17 15.07 -1.71
CA THR A 87 -15.00 13.98 -2.70
C THR A 87 -15.89 12.77 -2.41
N GLN A 88 -16.14 11.97 -3.45
CA GLN A 88 -16.86 10.68 -3.38
C GLN A 88 -15.91 9.47 -3.57
N ALA A 89 -14.60 9.70 -3.60
CA ALA A 89 -13.58 8.67 -3.81
C ALA A 89 -13.35 7.76 -2.58
N PHE A 90 -14.41 7.39 -1.85
CA PHE A 90 -14.34 6.68 -0.56
C PHE A 90 -13.60 5.36 -0.67
N GLY A 91 -13.95 4.55 -1.67
CA GLY A 91 -13.30 3.25 -1.89
C GLY A 91 -11.82 3.38 -2.22
N TRP A 92 -11.43 4.46 -2.92
CA TRP A 92 -10.03 4.71 -3.23
C TRP A 92 -9.24 5.03 -1.96
N TYR A 93 -9.71 5.98 -1.13
CA TYR A 93 -9.07 6.26 0.16
C TYR A 93 -9.00 5.03 1.05
N TYR A 94 -10.07 4.24 1.09
CA TYR A 94 -10.11 3.02 1.89
C TYR A 94 -9.04 2.02 1.45
N GLN A 95 -8.85 1.83 0.14
CA GLN A 95 -7.78 0.98 -0.40
C GLN A 95 -6.39 1.48 0.02
N GLN A 96 -6.14 2.80 -0.03
CA GLN A 96 -4.84 3.34 0.40
C GLN A 96 -4.57 3.05 1.89
N LEU A 97 -5.57 3.22 2.74
CA LEU A 97 -5.46 2.91 4.16
C LEU A 97 -5.26 1.40 4.38
N LEU A 98 -6.00 0.53 3.70
CA LEU A 98 -5.86 -0.92 3.85
C LEU A 98 -4.47 -1.44 3.47
N LYS A 99 -3.85 -0.85 2.44
CA LYS A 99 -2.48 -1.22 2.01
C LYS A 99 -1.45 -1.00 3.12
N LEU A 100 -1.53 0.12 3.85
CA LEU A 100 -0.70 0.35 5.06
C LEU A 100 -1.18 -0.50 6.23
N GLY A 101 -2.49 -0.51 6.47
CA GLY A 101 -3.15 -1.18 7.56
C GLY A 101 -2.91 -2.68 7.61
N PHE A 102 -2.65 -3.32 6.46
CA PHE A 102 -2.29 -4.73 6.40
C PHE A 102 -1.12 -5.09 7.31
N ALA A 103 -0.14 -4.19 7.49
CA ALA A 103 0.99 -4.37 8.42
C ALA A 103 0.56 -4.61 9.88
N LEU A 104 -0.63 -4.12 10.28
CA LEU A 104 -1.21 -4.31 11.61
C LEU A 104 -1.99 -5.62 11.73
N SER A 105 -2.32 -6.27 10.62
CA SER A 105 -3.09 -7.50 10.61
C SER A 105 -2.28 -8.70 11.10
N ARG A 106 -2.99 -9.74 11.55
CA ARG A 106 -2.38 -11.05 11.91
C ARG A 106 -1.70 -11.78 10.75
N TYR A 107 -1.92 -11.34 9.51
CA TYR A 107 -1.40 -11.99 8.31
C TYR A 107 -0.02 -11.46 7.90
N ALA A 108 0.33 -10.25 8.34
CA ALA A 108 1.59 -9.61 8.00
C ALA A 108 2.77 -10.34 8.64
N LYS A 109 3.80 -10.60 7.82
CA LYS A 109 5.10 -11.15 8.24
C LYS A 109 6.12 -10.02 8.40
N ASP A 110 7.32 -10.15 7.84
CA ASP A 110 8.34 -9.10 7.87
C ASP A 110 8.13 -8.05 6.77
N GLU A 111 7.76 -8.51 5.57
CA GLU A 111 7.61 -7.69 4.38
C GLU A 111 6.48 -8.24 3.50
N TYR A 112 5.80 -7.37 2.77
CA TYR A 112 4.76 -7.76 1.81
C TYR A 112 4.77 -6.82 0.60
N LEU A 113 4.52 -7.39 -0.57
CA LEU A 113 4.40 -6.64 -1.81
C LEU A 113 2.95 -6.18 -1.97
N VAL A 114 2.72 -4.87 -1.97
CA VAL A 114 1.43 -4.33 -2.39
C VAL A 114 1.40 -4.26 -3.91
N TRP A 115 0.29 -4.70 -4.50
CA TRP A 115 0.08 -4.66 -5.95
C TRP A 115 -1.30 -4.09 -6.29
N ASP A 116 -1.35 -3.12 -7.20
CA ASP A 116 -2.61 -2.51 -7.64
C ASP A 116 -3.42 -3.45 -8.53
N SER A 117 -4.71 -3.63 -8.19
CA SER A 117 -5.55 -4.66 -8.80
C SER A 117 -5.86 -4.45 -10.28
N ASP A 118 -5.69 -3.24 -10.79
CA ASP A 118 -5.94 -2.84 -12.18
C ASP A 118 -4.70 -2.91 -13.08
N THR A 119 -3.55 -3.37 -12.55
CA THR A 119 -2.29 -3.48 -13.29
C THR A 119 -1.86 -4.94 -13.45
N VAL A 120 -0.96 -5.25 -14.40
CA VAL A 120 -0.44 -6.61 -14.59
C VAL A 120 1.08 -6.61 -14.78
N PRO A 121 1.83 -7.51 -14.11
CA PRO A 121 3.26 -7.62 -14.35
C PRO A 121 3.47 -8.33 -15.70
N LEU A 122 4.11 -7.67 -16.67
CA LEU A 122 4.29 -8.25 -18.02
C LEU A 122 5.59 -9.06 -18.16
N SER A 123 6.56 -8.81 -17.28
CA SER A 123 7.85 -9.51 -17.20
C SER A 123 8.16 -9.89 -15.76
N GLU A 124 9.12 -10.81 -15.57
CA GLU A 124 9.65 -11.12 -14.24
C GLU A 124 10.16 -9.85 -13.54
N LEU A 125 9.83 -9.70 -12.26
CA LEU A 125 10.19 -8.53 -11.44
C LEU A 125 11.06 -8.98 -10.26
N ASN A 126 12.11 -8.19 -9.99
CA ASN A 126 12.88 -8.28 -8.76
C ASN A 126 12.52 -7.08 -7.88
N PHE A 127 12.24 -7.34 -6.60
CA PHE A 127 11.88 -6.29 -5.64
C PHE A 127 13.03 -5.94 -4.70
N LYS A 128 14.15 -6.67 -4.79
CA LYS A 128 15.37 -6.38 -4.04
C LYS A 128 16.59 -6.52 -4.93
N ASP A 129 17.61 -5.71 -4.66
CA ASP A 129 18.94 -5.87 -5.26
C ASP A 129 19.79 -6.91 -4.51
N GLU A 130 21.01 -7.15 -4.98
CA GLU A 130 21.95 -8.12 -4.39
C GLU A 130 22.41 -7.71 -2.98
N GLU A 131 22.32 -6.42 -2.64
CA GLU A 131 22.68 -5.84 -1.34
C GLU A 131 21.48 -5.86 -0.36
N GLY A 132 20.29 -6.20 -0.84
CA GLY A 132 19.07 -6.34 -0.06
C GLY A 132 18.20 -5.08 0.03
N HIS A 133 18.53 -4.03 -0.73
CA HIS A 133 17.73 -2.81 -0.82
C HIS A 133 16.43 -3.06 -1.56
N ASP A 134 15.38 -2.33 -1.19
CA ASP A 134 14.06 -2.44 -1.83
C ASP A 134 14.07 -1.64 -3.13
N LEU A 135 13.88 -2.33 -4.26
CA LEU A 135 13.76 -1.70 -5.57
C LEU A 135 12.39 -1.03 -5.69
N VAL A 136 12.38 0.28 -5.93
CA VAL A 136 11.16 1.07 -6.08
C VAL A 136 11.11 1.75 -7.42
N LEU A 137 9.95 1.73 -8.06
CA LEU A 137 9.71 2.53 -9.26
C LEU A 137 9.28 3.94 -8.85
N VAL A 138 9.81 4.93 -9.56
CA VAL A 138 9.48 6.34 -9.31
C VAL A 138 9.04 7.03 -10.59
N LYS A 139 8.23 8.08 -10.43
CA LYS A 139 7.76 8.93 -11.52
C LYS A 139 8.36 10.32 -11.40
N LYS A 140 8.55 11.00 -12.54
CA LYS A 140 9.04 12.38 -12.56
C LYS A 140 7.98 13.39 -12.11
N GLU A 141 6.73 13.11 -12.45
CA GLU A 141 5.60 13.98 -12.10
C GLU A 141 5.29 13.85 -10.61
N ARG A 142 5.14 15.00 -9.94
CA ARG A 142 4.87 15.08 -8.50
C ARG A 142 3.49 15.67 -8.28
N HIS A 143 2.66 14.96 -7.52
CA HIS A 143 1.38 15.48 -7.07
C HIS A 143 1.57 16.23 -5.75
N VAL A 144 1.66 17.56 -5.82
CA VAL A 144 1.93 18.46 -4.68
C VAL A 144 1.07 18.17 -3.45
N PRO A 145 -0.25 17.93 -3.56
CA PRO A 145 -1.13 17.65 -2.40
C PRO A 145 -0.67 16.48 -1.52
N TYR A 146 -0.02 15.47 -2.10
CA TYR A 146 0.53 14.37 -1.30
C TYR A 146 1.67 14.83 -0.40
N PHE A 147 2.57 15.67 -0.92
CA PHE A 147 3.69 16.19 -0.14
C PHE A 147 3.22 17.13 0.97
N ASP A 148 2.21 17.95 0.69
CA ASP A 148 1.63 18.89 1.65
C ASP A 148 0.91 18.16 2.79
N THR A 149 0.24 17.06 2.47
CA THR A 149 -0.34 16.13 3.45
C THR A 149 0.75 15.47 4.28
N ILE A 150 1.80 14.93 3.66
CA ILE A 150 2.92 14.30 4.37
C ILE A 150 3.59 15.28 5.35
N ASP A 151 3.75 16.55 4.98
CA ASP A 151 4.29 17.58 5.88
C ASP A 151 3.40 17.87 7.09
N GLY A 152 2.10 17.56 7.01
CA GLY A 152 1.19 17.58 8.15
C GLY A 152 1.24 16.30 9.01
N LEU A 153 1.75 15.20 8.47
CA LEU A 153 1.81 13.89 9.15
C LEU A 153 3.11 13.71 9.96
N PHE A 154 4.25 14.05 9.38
CA PHE A 154 5.55 13.95 10.04
C PHE A 154 6.59 14.90 9.44
N HIS A 155 7.73 15.07 10.13
CA HIS A 155 8.78 15.99 9.67
C HIS A 155 9.62 15.35 8.55
N ALA A 156 9.36 15.72 7.30
CA ALA A 156 10.04 15.21 6.11
C ALA A 156 10.87 16.29 5.39
N PRO A 157 12.03 16.72 5.94
CA PRO A 157 12.82 17.81 5.39
C PRO A 157 13.49 17.46 4.05
N LYS A 158 13.78 16.19 3.79
CA LYS A 158 14.31 15.73 2.50
C LYS A 158 13.15 15.48 1.54
N LYS A 159 13.10 16.25 0.46
CA LYS A 159 12.13 16.07 -0.63
C LYS A 159 12.82 15.35 -1.78
N ALA A 160 12.36 14.14 -2.07
CA ALA A 160 12.84 13.42 -3.24
C ALA A 160 12.55 14.23 -4.53
N PRO A 161 13.45 14.22 -5.53
CA PRO A 161 13.23 14.89 -6.81
C PRO A 161 12.27 14.11 -7.73
N TYR A 162 11.58 13.10 -7.21
CA TYR A 162 10.67 12.18 -7.90
C TYR A 162 9.51 11.83 -6.96
N SER A 163 8.48 11.19 -7.52
CA SER A 163 7.32 10.66 -6.81
C SER A 163 7.42 9.15 -6.65
N PHE A 164 7.07 8.65 -5.47
CA PHE A 164 7.03 7.22 -5.17
C PHE A 164 5.72 6.54 -5.62
N ILE A 165 4.80 7.26 -6.28
CA ILE A 165 3.61 6.66 -6.87
C ILE A 165 4.01 5.63 -7.92
N SER A 166 3.62 4.38 -7.67
CA SER A 166 3.82 3.24 -8.56
C SER A 166 2.58 2.34 -8.54
N GLU A 167 2.61 1.29 -9.34
CA GLU A 167 1.62 0.21 -9.44
C GLU A 167 1.87 -0.89 -8.40
N HIS A 168 3.03 -0.86 -7.74
CA HIS A 168 3.41 -1.77 -6.67
C HIS A 168 4.51 -1.18 -5.79
N MET A 169 4.58 -1.63 -4.55
CA MET A 169 5.69 -1.31 -3.66
C MET A 169 5.87 -2.38 -2.60
N LEU A 170 7.13 -2.66 -2.26
CA LEU A 170 7.46 -3.53 -1.14
C LEU A 170 7.39 -2.75 0.16
N PHE A 171 6.57 -3.21 1.10
CA PHE A 171 6.45 -2.63 2.43
C PHE A 171 7.15 -3.50 3.47
N ASN A 172 7.92 -2.88 4.35
CA ASN A 172 8.47 -3.51 5.53
C ASN A 172 7.56 -3.24 6.73
N VAL A 173 7.12 -4.31 7.39
CA VAL A 173 6.11 -4.24 8.44
C VAL A 173 6.57 -3.43 9.65
N SER A 174 7.84 -3.55 10.05
CA SER A 174 8.36 -2.74 11.17
C SER A 174 8.41 -1.25 10.83
N ILE A 175 8.80 -0.89 9.61
CA ILE A 175 8.86 0.51 9.15
C ILE A 175 7.46 1.10 9.01
N VAL A 176 6.50 0.34 8.46
CA VAL A 176 5.10 0.79 8.39
C VAL A 176 4.56 1.04 9.80
N LYS A 177 4.77 0.11 10.74
CA LYS A 177 4.33 0.29 12.15
C LYS A 177 4.95 1.52 12.80
N GLU A 178 6.26 1.72 12.63
CA GLU A 178 6.95 2.92 13.11
C GLU A 178 6.33 4.20 12.54
N MET A 179 6.09 4.24 11.23
CA MET A 179 5.48 5.38 10.55
C MET A 179 4.07 5.66 11.07
N LEU A 180 3.22 4.63 11.20
CA LEU A 180 1.85 4.80 11.70
C LEU A 180 1.85 5.30 13.14
N SER A 181 2.70 4.75 14.01
CA SER A 181 2.85 5.24 15.39
C SER A 181 3.27 6.71 15.44
N LEU A 182 4.25 7.11 14.61
CA LEU A 182 4.68 8.51 14.54
C LEU A 182 3.54 9.45 14.11
N ILE A 183 2.71 9.02 13.16
CA ILE A 183 1.55 9.79 12.68
C ILE A 183 0.53 10.01 13.82
N GLU A 184 0.27 8.99 14.64
CA GLU A 184 -0.63 9.11 15.80
C GLU A 184 -0.05 10.00 16.90
N GLU A 185 1.24 9.84 17.21
CA GLU A 185 1.94 10.64 18.22
C GLU A 185 1.96 12.13 17.88
N LYS A 186 2.05 12.47 16.59
CA LYS A 186 2.00 13.86 16.11
C LYS A 186 0.58 14.44 16.12
N SER A 187 -0.45 13.63 16.34
CA SER A 187 -1.82 14.14 16.42
C SER A 187 -2.03 14.98 17.68
N GLN A 188 -2.23 16.29 17.48
CA GLN A 188 -2.64 17.19 18.56
C GLN A 188 -3.95 16.74 19.23
N PHE A 189 -4.82 16.06 18.48
CA PHE A 189 -6.13 15.62 18.94
C PHE A 189 -6.21 14.11 19.23
N LYS A 190 -5.07 13.40 19.24
CA LYS A 190 -5.00 11.94 19.42
C LYS A 190 -5.93 11.16 18.47
N LEU A 191 -6.05 11.66 17.24
CA LEU A 191 -6.79 10.97 16.18
C LEU A 191 -6.02 9.72 15.76
N PRO A 192 -6.74 8.64 15.37
CA PRO A 192 -6.10 7.45 14.83
C PRO A 192 -5.35 7.78 13.53
N TRP A 193 -4.32 7.00 13.19
CA TRP A 193 -3.45 7.29 12.05
C TRP A 193 -4.23 7.44 10.74
N PHE A 194 -5.28 6.64 10.55
CA PHE A 194 -6.07 6.66 9.32
C PHE A 194 -6.92 7.93 9.19
N GLU A 195 -7.37 8.51 10.32
CA GLU A 195 -8.05 9.81 10.29
C GLU A 195 -7.05 10.93 10.04
N GLN A 196 -5.87 10.86 10.65
CA GLN A 196 -4.77 11.81 10.42
C GLN A 196 -4.35 11.86 8.95
N CYS A 197 -4.21 10.71 8.29
CA CYS A 197 -3.87 10.62 6.86
C CYS A 197 -4.82 11.40 5.95
N ILE A 198 -6.08 11.57 6.36
CA ILE A 198 -7.09 12.30 5.58
C ILE A 198 -7.26 13.74 6.10
N ALA A 199 -7.08 13.96 7.41
CA ALA A 199 -7.33 15.24 8.06
C ALA A 199 -6.14 16.22 8.04
N ALA A 200 -4.92 15.74 7.75
CA ALA A 200 -3.69 16.53 7.88
C ALA A 200 -3.70 17.83 7.07
N ARG A 201 -4.41 17.84 5.93
CA ARG A 201 -4.64 19.05 5.13
C ARG A 201 -6.04 19.06 4.56
N LYS A 202 -6.66 20.24 4.60
CA LYS A 202 -7.91 20.51 3.89
C LYS A 202 -7.55 21.26 2.61
N GLU A 203 -7.50 20.53 1.52
CA GLU A 203 -7.40 21.10 0.18
C GLU A 203 -8.71 20.85 -0.58
N ASP A 204 -9.04 21.75 -1.50
CA ASP A 204 -10.14 21.54 -2.46
C ASP A 204 -9.73 20.55 -3.58
N VAL A 205 -8.84 19.60 -3.27
CA VAL A 205 -8.29 18.62 -4.19
C VAL A 205 -8.75 17.22 -3.79
N ILE A 206 -9.08 16.41 -4.79
CA ILE A 206 -9.71 15.09 -4.60
C ILE A 206 -8.75 14.06 -4.00
N GLN A 207 -7.45 14.12 -4.33
CA GLN A 207 -6.43 13.12 -3.99
C GLN A 207 -5.34 13.74 -3.12
N VAL A 208 -5.56 13.80 -1.81
CA VAL A 208 -4.61 14.43 -0.87
C VAL A 208 -3.68 13.41 -0.20
N PHE A 209 -3.98 12.11 -0.26
CA PHE A 209 -3.20 11.08 0.40
C PHE A 209 -2.87 9.89 -0.51
N SER A 210 -1.62 9.43 -0.46
CA SER A 210 -1.22 8.12 -1.00
C SER A 210 -0.30 7.40 -0.02
N GLU A 211 -0.58 6.12 0.17
CA GLU A 211 0.24 5.14 0.85
C GLU A 211 1.66 5.03 0.30
N PHE A 212 1.83 4.98 -1.03
CA PHE A 212 3.14 4.80 -1.67
C PHE A 212 4.00 6.05 -1.50
N GLU A 213 3.40 7.23 -1.72
CA GLU A 213 4.12 8.50 -1.52
C GLU A 213 4.49 8.70 -0.04
N THR A 214 3.59 8.36 0.87
CA THR A 214 3.81 8.50 2.31
C THR A 214 4.90 7.55 2.80
N TYR A 215 4.80 6.25 2.48
CA TYR A 215 5.80 5.25 2.89
C TYR A 215 7.17 5.50 2.24
N GLY A 216 7.18 5.82 0.94
CA GLY A 216 8.41 6.16 0.22
C GLY A 216 9.12 7.37 0.82
N THR A 217 8.36 8.44 1.10
CA THR A 217 8.90 9.65 1.74
C THR A 217 9.39 9.39 3.17
N PHE A 218 8.68 8.55 3.93
CA PHE A 218 9.09 8.15 5.27
C PHE A 218 10.43 7.40 5.23
N CYS A 219 10.55 6.36 4.38
CA CYS A 219 11.79 5.64 4.20
C CYS A 219 12.94 6.55 3.77
N TYR A 220 12.68 7.47 2.84
CA TYR A 220 13.69 8.41 2.34
C TYR A 220 14.26 9.33 3.44
N ASN A 221 13.45 9.69 4.44
CA ASN A 221 13.85 10.57 5.52
C ASN A 221 14.42 9.82 6.72
N TYR A 222 13.79 8.73 7.14
CA TYR A 222 14.05 8.02 8.40
C TYR A 222 14.83 6.72 8.23
N HIS A 223 14.80 6.10 7.04
CA HIS A 223 15.50 4.85 6.71
C HIS A 223 16.39 5.01 5.46
N PRO A 224 17.36 5.95 5.47
CA PRO A 224 18.19 6.20 4.30
C PRO A 224 18.96 4.94 3.89
N GLY A 225 18.91 4.60 2.61
CA GLY A 225 19.51 3.37 2.08
C GLY A 225 18.55 2.19 1.98
N LYS A 226 17.37 2.22 2.60
CA LYS A 226 16.39 1.13 2.46
C LYS A 226 15.84 1.03 1.03
N LEU A 227 15.59 2.16 0.38
CA LEU A 227 15.04 2.23 -0.97
C LEU A 227 16.12 2.46 -2.02
N LYS A 228 16.01 1.77 -3.14
CA LYS A 228 16.83 1.94 -4.33
C LYS A 228 15.92 2.24 -5.52
N VAL A 229 16.16 3.39 -6.15
CA VAL A 229 15.47 3.88 -7.35
C VAL A 229 16.23 3.47 -8.60
#